data_AF-A0A7G9BIG9-F1
#
_entry.id   AF-A0A7G9BIG9-F1
#
_cell.length_a   1.000
_cell.length_b   1.000
_cell.length_c   1.000
_cell.angle_alpha   90.00
_cell.angle_beta   90.00
_cell.angle_gamma   90.00
#
_symmetry.space_group_name_H-M   'P 1'
#
loop_
_entity.id
_entity.type
_entity.pdbx_description
1 polymer ?
#
loop_
_entity_poly.entity_id
_entity_poly.type
_entity_poly.pdbx_seq_one_letter_code
_entity_poly.pdbx_strand_id
1 'polypeptide(L)'
;MRKLSSTNYYNQVYLEDRCTLNELIYLLSKRWLTDVLFSIEEGHNRFSSIKENLKHISDNILADRLRYLEHYKLIRRNDISNETPPKITYAITTAGIKLSDMLDQLCQFAENEINFPD
;
A
#
# COMPACT_ATOMS: atom_id res chain seq x y z
N MET A 1 -19.00 -0.73 7.20
CA MET A 1 -19.31 0.26 6.15
C MET A 1 -19.02 1.65 6.70
N ARG A 2 -18.36 2.54 5.94
CA ARG A 2 -18.00 3.88 6.41
C ARG A 2 -19.24 4.75 6.53
N LYS A 3 -19.42 5.45 7.67
CA LYS A 3 -20.54 6.38 7.88
C LYS A 3 -20.30 7.69 7.13
N LEU A 4 -20.98 7.84 5.99
CA LEU A 4 -20.82 8.99 5.09
C LEU A 4 -21.37 10.31 5.66
N SER A 5 -22.12 10.25 6.77
CA SER A 5 -22.63 11.43 7.49
C SER A 5 -21.78 11.82 8.71
N SER A 6 -20.61 11.20 8.90
CA SER A 6 -19.75 11.51 10.04
C SER A 6 -18.85 12.71 9.77
N THR A 7 -18.56 13.50 10.81
CA THR A 7 -17.57 14.59 10.74
C THR A 7 -16.22 14.09 10.23
N ASN A 8 -15.81 12.87 10.59
CA ASN A 8 -14.60 12.25 10.08
C ASN A 8 -14.62 12.08 8.55
N TYR A 9 -15.76 11.67 7.97
CA TYR A 9 -15.91 11.57 6.52
C TYR A 9 -15.78 12.94 5.85
N TYR A 10 -16.52 13.95 6.32
CA TYR A 10 -16.45 15.29 5.75
C TYR A 10 -15.06 15.93 5.86
N ASN A 11 -14.38 15.75 7.00
CA ASN A 11 -13.02 16.26 7.19
C ASN A 11 -12.05 15.62 6.20
N GLN A 12 -12.17 14.31 5.96
CA GLN A 12 -11.32 13.64 4.98
C GLN A 12 -11.55 14.19 3.57
N VAL A 13 -12.81 14.26 3.12
CA VAL A 13 -13.15 14.78 1.77
C VAL A 13 -12.61 16.20 1.60
N TYR A 14 -12.80 17.06 2.60
CA TYR A 14 -12.26 18.43 2.58
C TYR A 14 -10.72 18.46 2.43
N LEU A 15 -9.99 17.57 3.13
CA LEU A 15 -8.53 17.52 3.03
C LEU A 15 -8.06 16.99 1.68
N GLU A 16 -8.74 15.97 1.14
CA GLU A 16 -8.50 15.40 -0.19
C GLU A 16 -8.70 16.46 -1.30
N ASP A 17 -9.79 17.24 -1.24
CA ASP A 17 -10.08 18.31 -2.19
C ASP A 17 -9.08 19.48 -2.11
N ARG A 18 -8.43 19.69 -0.95
CA ARG A 18 -7.50 20.80 -0.73
C ARG A 18 -6.14 20.56 -1.38
N CYS A 19 -5.64 19.32 -1.38
CA CYS A 19 -4.33 18.99 -1.91
C CYS A 19 -4.21 17.48 -2.18
N THR A 20 -3.74 17.11 -3.37
CA THR A 20 -3.48 15.70 -3.73
C THR A 20 -2.45 15.02 -2.83
N LEU A 21 -1.56 15.79 -2.19
CA LEU A 21 -0.66 15.27 -1.17
C LEU A 21 -1.43 14.70 0.03
N ASN A 22 -2.54 15.32 0.44
CA ASN A 22 -3.34 14.82 1.55
C ASN A 22 -4.03 13.50 1.19
N GLU A 23 -4.49 13.34 -0.05
CA GLU A 23 -5.03 12.07 -0.54
C GLU A 23 -3.96 10.97 -0.49
N LEU A 24 -2.74 11.27 -0.96
CA LEU A 24 -1.62 10.34 -0.91
C LEU A 24 -1.26 9.98 0.54
N ILE A 25 -1.13 10.95 1.44
CA ILE A 25 -0.84 10.70 2.86
C ILE A 25 -1.95 9.86 3.49
N TYR A 26 -3.21 10.15 3.18
CA TYR A 26 -4.34 9.34 3.66
C TYR A 26 -4.26 7.89 3.16
N LEU A 27 -3.96 7.68 1.88
CA LEU A 27 -3.74 6.36 1.31
C LEU A 27 -2.61 5.63 2.05
N LEU A 28 -1.44 6.25 2.17
CA LEU A 28 -0.26 5.70 2.84
C LEU A 28 -0.49 5.41 4.33
N SER A 29 -1.35 6.19 5.00
CA SER A 29 -1.70 5.97 6.41
C SER A 29 -2.50 4.68 6.65
N LYS A 30 -3.02 4.03 5.60
CA LYS A 30 -3.73 2.76 5.74
C LYS A 30 -2.74 1.68 6.21
N ARG A 31 -2.93 1.21 7.44
CA ARG A 31 -2.14 0.12 8.06
C ARG A 31 -1.88 -1.02 7.07
N TRP A 32 -0.63 -1.44 6.95
CA TRP A 32 -0.09 -2.44 6.01
C TRP A 32 0.08 -2.00 4.55
N LEU A 33 -0.36 -0.82 4.11
CA LEU A 33 -0.26 -0.47 2.68
C LEU A 33 1.19 -0.36 2.21
N THR A 34 2.02 0.37 2.95
CA THR A 34 3.44 0.55 2.65
C THR A 34 4.21 -0.76 2.78
N ASP A 35 3.95 -1.55 3.83
CA ASP A 35 4.59 -2.86 4.02
C ASP A 35 4.27 -3.84 2.88
N VAL A 36 3.04 -3.82 2.34
CA VAL A 36 2.68 -4.66 1.19
C VAL A 36 3.41 -4.19 -0.07
N LEU A 37 3.59 -2.88 -0.26
CA LEU A 37 4.36 -2.35 -1.38
C LEU A 37 5.83 -2.79 -1.30
N PHE A 38 6.48 -2.61 -0.15
CA PHE A 38 7.86 -3.03 0.09
C PHE A 38 8.03 -4.54 -0.04
N SER A 39 7.12 -5.34 0.50
CA SER A 39 7.16 -6.80 0.35
C SER A 39 7.18 -7.23 -1.12
N ILE A 40 6.40 -6.57 -1.98
CA ILE A 40 6.40 -6.85 -3.43
C ILE A 40 7.71 -6.42 -4.08
N GLU A 41 8.25 -5.27 -3.68
CA GLU A 41 9.55 -4.77 -4.14
C GLU A 41 10.71 -5.72 -3.78
N GLU A 42 10.69 -6.28 -2.58
CA GLU A 42 11.63 -7.32 -2.11
C GLU A 42 11.50 -8.65 -2.87
N GLY A 43 10.48 -8.78 -3.74
CA GLY A 43 10.28 -9.93 -4.62
C GLY A 43 9.19 -10.90 -4.16
N HIS A 44 8.45 -10.60 -3.09
CA HIS A 44 7.28 -11.38 -2.70
C HIS A 44 6.13 -11.11 -3.68
N ASN A 45 6.11 -11.87 -4.77
CA ASN A 45 5.23 -11.63 -5.90
C ASN A 45 3.92 -12.44 -5.86
N ARG A 46 3.64 -13.20 -4.80
CA ARG A 46 2.40 -14.00 -4.65
C ARG A 46 1.69 -13.66 -3.35
N PHE A 47 0.36 -13.79 -3.35
CA PHE A 47 -0.44 -13.54 -2.15
C PHE A 47 0.06 -14.31 -0.93
N SER A 48 0.31 -15.62 -1.08
CA SER A 48 0.82 -16.45 0.02
C SER A 48 2.20 -16.00 0.50
N SER A 49 3.10 -15.63 -0.42
CA SER A 49 4.45 -15.18 -0.08
C SER A 49 4.45 -13.84 0.67
N ILE A 50 3.62 -12.89 0.23
CA ILE A 50 3.43 -11.60 0.92
C ILE A 50 2.82 -11.85 2.31
N LYS A 51 1.86 -12.76 2.41
CA LYS A 51 1.21 -13.14 3.67
C LYS A 51 2.19 -13.81 4.65
N GLU A 52 3.08 -14.66 4.15
CA GLU A 52 4.14 -15.30 4.94
C GLU A 52 5.17 -14.30 5.45
N ASN A 53 5.55 -13.31 4.62
CA ASN A 53 6.42 -12.21 5.04
C ASN A 53 5.72 -11.35 6.12
N LEU A 54 4.48 -10.95 5.87
CA LEU A 54 3.68 -10.07 6.74
C LEU A 54 2.80 -10.87 7.73
N LYS A 55 3.43 -11.61 8.65
CA LYS A 55 2.78 -12.63 9.51
C LYS A 55 1.45 -12.24 10.18
N HIS A 56 1.23 -10.96 10.52
CA HIS A 56 0.04 -10.50 11.25
C HIS A 56 -1.05 -9.86 10.36
N ILE A 57 -0.81 -9.69 9.06
CA ILE A 57 -1.84 -9.16 8.16
C ILE A 57 -2.96 -10.20 8.00
N SER A 58 -4.23 -9.80 8.00
CA SER A 58 -5.33 -10.72 7.66
C SER A 58 -5.52 -10.81 6.15
N ASP A 59 -6.11 -11.90 5.66
CA ASP A 59 -6.32 -12.09 4.21
C ASP A 59 -7.19 -10.99 3.61
N ASN A 60 -8.22 -10.58 4.34
CA ASN A 60 -9.11 -9.49 3.94
C ASN A 60 -8.35 -8.16 3.83
N ILE A 61 -7.44 -7.87 4.76
CA ILE A 61 -6.66 -6.64 4.71
C ILE A 61 -5.63 -6.72 3.59
N LEU A 62 -4.93 -7.84 3.40
CA LEU A 62 -3.97 -8.01 2.30
C LEU A 62 -4.65 -7.83 0.93
N ALA A 63 -5.80 -8.47 0.72
CA ALA A 63 -6.57 -8.33 -0.51
C ALA A 63 -7.02 -6.88 -0.76
N ASP A 64 -7.41 -6.15 0.29
CA ASP A 64 -7.77 -4.73 0.21
C ASP A 64 -6.56 -3.84 -0.13
N ARG A 65 -5.38 -4.10 0.47
CA ARG A 65 -4.14 -3.36 0.15
C ARG A 65 -3.67 -3.59 -1.28
N LEU A 66 -3.67 -4.84 -1.74
CA LEU A 66 -3.33 -5.17 -3.13
C LEU A 66 -4.26 -4.46 -4.11
N ARG A 67 -5.57 -4.42 -3.81
CA ARG A 67 -6.56 -3.68 -4.63
C ARG A 67 -6.26 -2.19 -4.68
N TYR A 68 -5.92 -1.56 -3.55
CA TYR A 68 -5.55 -0.14 -3.53
C TYR A 68 -4.28 0.12 -4.34
N LEU A 69 -3.21 -0.65 -4.11
CA LEU A 69 -1.96 -0.49 -4.83
C LEU A 69 -2.13 -0.70 -6.35
N GLU A 70 -2.96 -1.66 -6.76
CA GLU A 70 -3.29 -1.89 -8.17
C GLU A 70 -4.12 -0.74 -8.76
N HIS A 71 -5.15 -0.28 -8.03
CA HIS A 71 -6.00 0.84 -8.44
C HIS A 71 -5.19 2.11 -8.72
N TYR A 72 -4.25 2.43 -7.83
CA TYR A 72 -3.33 3.57 -7.97
C TYR A 72 -2.13 3.27 -8.89
N LYS A 73 -2.10 2.13 -9.57
CA LYS A 73 -1.05 1.71 -10.52
C LYS A 73 0.36 1.66 -9.92
N LEU A 74 0.47 1.46 -8.61
CA LEU A 74 1.73 1.27 -7.90
C LEU A 74 2.24 -0.17 -8.06
N ILE A 75 1.31 -1.12 -8.23
CA ILE A 75 1.60 -2.49 -8.60
C ILE A 75 0.75 -2.91 -9.82
N ARG A 76 1.16 -3.99 -10.47
CA ARG A 76 0.40 -4.66 -11.52
C ARG A 76 0.11 -6.10 -11.10
N ARG A 77 -1.15 -6.51 -11.22
CA ARG A 77 -1.58 -7.90 -11.13
C ARG A 77 -1.38 -8.59 -12.48
N ASN A 78 -0.69 -9.72 -12.48
CA ASN A 78 -0.45 -10.54 -13.67
C ASN A 78 -1.20 -11.87 -13.50
N ASP A 79 -2.15 -12.11 -14.39
CA ASP A 79 -2.85 -13.38 -14.50
C ASP A 79 -2.12 -14.26 -15.53
N ILE A 80 -1.31 -15.19 -15.04
CA ILE A 80 -0.56 -16.12 -15.87
C ILE A 80 -1.47 -17.31 -16.17
N SER A 81 -2.34 -17.14 -17.18
CA SER A 81 -3.33 -18.13 -17.61
C SER A 81 -2.75 -19.33 -18.37
N ASN A 82 -1.51 -19.20 -18.86
CA ASN A 82 -0.86 -20.21 -19.69
C ASN A 82 -0.11 -21.28 -18.88
N GLU A 83 -0.14 -21.17 -17.54
CA GLU A 83 0.39 -22.17 -16.63
C GLU A 83 -0.75 -22.98 -16.00
N THR A 84 -0.54 -24.28 -15.79
CA THR A 84 -1.47 -25.17 -15.08
C THR A 84 -0.85 -25.55 -13.73
N PRO A 85 -1.43 -25.14 -12.59
CA PRO A 85 -2.60 -24.28 -12.44
C PRO A 85 -2.31 -22.79 -12.72
N PRO A 86 -3.33 -21.98 -13.06
CA PRO A 86 -3.17 -20.55 -13.30
C PRO A 86 -2.57 -19.87 -12.08
N LYS A 87 -1.59 -18.98 -12.31
CA LYS A 87 -0.88 -18.28 -11.23
C LYS A 87 -1.16 -16.79 -11.28
N ILE A 88 -1.49 -16.23 -10.14
CA ILE A 88 -1.60 -14.79 -9.94
C ILE A 88 -0.29 -14.31 -9.32
N THR A 89 0.34 -13.33 -9.96
CA THR A 89 1.50 -12.63 -9.39
C THR A 89 1.30 -11.13 -9.36
N TYR A 90 2.06 -10.45 -8.50
CA TYR A 90 2.09 -9.00 -8.37
C TYR A 90 3.50 -8.52 -8.68
N ALA A 91 3.59 -7.44 -9.46
CA ALA A 91 4.86 -6.80 -9.78
C ALA A 91 4.76 -5.30 -9.45
N ILE A 92 5.79 -4.75 -8.82
CA ILE A 92 5.88 -3.30 -8.61
C ILE A 92 6.02 -2.59 -9.96
N THR A 93 5.37 -1.43 -10.10
CA THR A 93 5.50 -0.61 -11.31
C THR A 93 6.62 0.42 -11.15
N THR A 94 6.99 1.10 -12.23
CA THR A 94 7.91 2.26 -12.15
C THR A 94 7.39 3.36 -11.21
N ALA A 95 6.07 3.55 -11.12
CA ALA A 95 5.48 4.50 -10.18
C ALA A 95 5.58 4.00 -8.73
N GLY A 96 5.39 2.70 -8.52
CA GLY A 96 5.59 2.05 -7.22
C GLY A 96 7.02 2.19 -6.71
N ILE A 97 8.02 1.93 -7.57
CA ILE A 97 9.45 2.08 -7.22
C ILE A 97 9.76 3.53 -6.80
N LYS A 98 9.32 4.52 -7.58
CA LYS A 98 9.52 5.94 -7.23
C LYS A 98 8.88 6.30 -5.89
N LEU A 99 7.73 5.72 -5.57
CA LEU A 99 7.07 5.94 -4.29
C LEU A 99 7.85 5.26 -3.15
N SER A 100 8.34 4.02 -3.35
CA SER A 100 9.24 3.34 -2.42
C SER A 100 10.46 4.19 -2.10
N ASP A 101 11.17 4.68 -3.12
CA ASP A 101 12.36 5.52 -2.94
C ASP A 101 12.06 6.78 -2.11
N MET A 102 10.88 7.39 -2.28
CA MET A 102 10.45 8.54 -1.48
C MET A 102 10.13 8.14 -0.04
N LEU A 103 9.51 6.98 0.17
CA LEU A 103 9.22 6.45 1.50
C LEU A 103 10.51 6.11 2.25
N ASP A 104 11.52 5.57 1.57
CA ASP A 104 12.84 5.30 2.15
C ASP A 104 13.51 6.60 2.63
N GLN A 105 13.39 7.68 1.86
CA GLN A 105 13.88 9.00 2.29
C GLN A 105 13.12 9.52 3.52
N LEU A 106 11.81 9.29 3.60
CA LEU A 106 11.01 9.63 4.78
C LEU A 106 11.39 8.78 5.99
N CYS A 107 11.70 7.49 5.80
CA CYS A 107 12.22 6.61 6.85
C CYS A 107 13.56 7.14 7.38
N GLN A 108 14.51 7.46 6.50
CA GLN A 108 15.80 8.04 6.89
C GLN A 108 15.62 9.36 7.63
N PHE A 109 14.72 10.23 7.17
CA PHE A 109 14.41 11.47 7.88
C PHE A 109 13.84 11.19 9.27
N ALA A 110 12.88 10.26 9.38
CA ALA A 110 12.24 9.91 10.63
C ALA A 110 13.24 9.33 11.64
N GLU A 111 14.16 8.47 11.20
CA GLU A 111 15.21 7.88 12.05
C GLU A 111 16.21 8.90 12.58
N ASN A 112 16.53 9.93 11.79
CA ASN A 112 17.58 10.90 12.13
C ASN A 112 17.05 12.15 12.84
N GLU A 113 15.83 12.57 12.55
CA GLU A 113 15.31 13.89 12.96
C GLU A 113 14.11 13.81 13.90
N ILE A 114 13.40 12.67 13.97
CA ILE A 114 12.16 12.53 14.74
C ILE A 114 12.37 11.61 15.93
N ASN A 115 12.09 12.12 17.13
CA ASN A 115 12.00 11.30 18.33
C ASN A 115 10.54 10.90 18.58
N PHE A 116 10.18 9.66 18.24
CA PHE A 116 8.86 9.14 18.53
C PHE A 116 8.75 8.78 20.02
N PRO A 117 7.82 9.38 20.78
CA PRO A 117 7.61 8.98 22.16
C PRO A 117 7.01 7.57 22.22
N ASP A 118 7.44 6.80 23.24
CA ASP A 118 6.91 5.47 23.58
C ASP A 118 5.40 5.49 23.90
#